data_AF-A0AAD5JE94-F1
#
_entry.id   AF-A0AAD5JE94-F1
#
_cell.length_a   1.000
_cell.length_b   1.000
_cell.length_c   1.000
_cell.angle_alpha   90.00
_cell.angle_beta   90.00
_cell.angle_gamma   90.00
#
_symmetry.space_group_name_H-M   'P 1'
#
loop_
_entity.id
_entity.type
_entity.pdbx_description
1 polymer ?
#
loop_
_entity_poly.entity_id
_entity_poly.type
_entity_poly.pdbx_seq_one_letter_code
_entity_poly.pdbx_strand_id
1 'polypeptide(L)'
;MRNYHKDDGKPKLALKVDLMKAFDMVDWVFLLDTLAAFQFPLKVINWIRVCLTTPKFSISINGELAGFFSGKRGLRQGDSMSPYLFVFFTSLSFLNHI
;
A
#
# COMPACT_ATOMS: atom_id res chain seq x y z
N MET A 1 -19.99 -6.01 -12.55
CA MET A 1 -20.96 -5.10 -13.21
C MET A 1 -21.38 -5.68 -14.55
N ARG A 2 -22.61 -6.19 -14.69
CA ARG A 2 -23.15 -6.70 -15.98
C ARG A 2 -23.92 -5.57 -16.69
N ASN A 3 -23.82 -5.48 -18.02
CA ASN A 3 -24.65 -4.62 -18.89
C ASN A 3 -24.52 -3.08 -18.70
N TYR A 4 -23.39 -2.56 -18.21
CA TYR A 4 -23.17 -1.10 -18.15
C TYR A 4 -23.08 -0.43 -19.53
N HIS A 5 -22.71 -1.20 -20.57
CA HIS A 5 -22.61 -0.74 -21.95
C HIS A 5 -23.97 -0.65 -22.69
N LYS A 6 -25.07 -1.10 -22.07
CA LYS A 6 -26.40 -1.02 -22.68
C LYS A 6 -27.03 0.33 -22.36
N ASP A 7 -27.46 1.04 -23.39
CA ASP A 7 -28.18 2.32 -23.29
C ASP A 7 -29.66 2.17 -22.89
N ASP A 8 -30.15 0.93 -22.80
CA ASP A 8 -31.49 0.62 -22.31
C ASP A 8 -31.49 0.49 -20.77
N GLY A 9 -32.45 1.16 -20.11
CA GLY A 9 -32.68 1.13 -18.66
C GLY A 9 -32.38 2.42 -17.89
N LYS A 10 -32.39 2.33 -16.55
CA LYS A 10 -32.19 3.48 -15.64
C LYS A 10 -30.79 4.11 -15.83
N PRO A 11 -30.65 5.44 -15.67
CA PRO A 11 -29.35 6.12 -15.75
C PRO A 11 -28.36 5.50 -14.76
N LYS A 12 -27.14 5.25 -15.24
CA LYS A 12 -26.05 4.62 -14.49
C LYS A 12 -24.97 5.64 -14.21
N LEU A 13 -24.45 5.66 -13.00
CA LEU A 13 -23.29 6.45 -12.61
C LEU A 13 -22.12 5.53 -12.31
N ALA A 14 -20.92 5.95 -12.70
CA ALA A 14 -19.67 5.34 -12.27
C ALA A 14 -18.82 6.42 -11.60
N LEU A 15 -18.39 6.14 -10.37
CA LEU A 15 -17.43 6.98 -9.65
C LEU A 15 -16.07 6.29 -9.66
N LYS A 16 -15.06 6.97 -10.17
CA LYS A 16 -13.66 6.54 -10.09
C LYS A 16 -12.96 7.36 -9.02
N VAL A 17 -12.41 6.69 -8.02
CA VAL A 17 -11.53 7.29 -7.01
C VAL A 17 -10.12 6.78 -7.26
N ASP A 18 -9.17 7.70 -7.38
CA ASP A 18 -7.76 7.39 -7.62
C ASP A 18 -6.95 7.76 -6.37
N LEU A 19 -6.08 6.85 -5.92
CA LEU A 19 -5.27 7.03 -4.73
C LEU A 19 -3.91 7.60 -5.13
N MET A 20 -3.71 8.89 -4.84
CA MET A 20 -2.44 9.54 -5.13
C MET A 20 -1.30 8.84 -4.38
N LYS A 21 -0.25 8.42 -5.11
CA LYS A 21 0.96 7.80 -4.55
C LYS A 21 0.64 6.66 -3.57
N ALA A 22 -0.30 5.78 -3.94
CA ALA A 22 -0.86 4.76 -3.06
C ALA A 22 0.18 3.96 -2.26
N PHE A 23 1.27 3.51 -2.91
CA PHE A 23 2.34 2.78 -2.23
C PHE A 23 3.15 3.66 -1.28
N ASP A 24 3.43 4.92 -1.63
CA ASP A 24 4.21 5.84 -0.78
C ASP A 24 3.41 6.35 0.41
N MET A 25 2.09 6.18 0.40
CA MET A 25 1.17 6.65 1.45
C MET A 25 0.90 5.62 2.54
N VAL A 26 1.35 4.37 2.39
CA VAL A 26 1.12 3.31 3.37
C VAL A 26 1.80 3.64 4.70
N ASP A 27 1.01 3.79 5.75
CA ASP A 27 1.53 3.92 7.11
C ASP A 27 1.96 2.55 7.66
N TRP A 28 3.19 2.46 8.15
CA TRP A 28 3.75 1.19 8.62
C TRP A 28 3.12 0.69 9.91
N VAL A 29 2.75 1.60 10.83
CA VAL A 29 2.15 1.20 12.11
C VAL A 29 0.79 0.57 11.82
N PHE A 30 -0.05 1.27 11.06
CA PHE A 30 -1.36 0.77 10.65
C PHE A 30 -1.27 -0.55 9.88
N LEU A 31 -0.30 -0.71 8.96
CA LEU A 31 -0.09 -1.97 8.25
C LEU A 31 0.28 -3.11 9.20
N LEU A 32 1.20 -2.89 10.14
CA LEU A 32 1.61 -3.92 11.09
C LEU A 32 0.48 -4.31 12.04
N ASP A 33 -0.31 -3.33 12.50
CA ASP A 33 -1.50 -3.56 13.32
C ASP A 33 -2.57 -4.33 12.54
N THR A 34 -2.73 -4.03 11.26
CA THR A 34 -3.62 -4.77 10.35
C THR A 34 -3.18 -6.24 10.24
N LEU A 35 -1.89 -6.51 10.01
CA LEU A 35 -1.38 -7.88 9.96
C LEU A 35 -1.58 -8.63 11.29
N ALA A 36 -1.44 -7.93 12.42
CA ALA A 36 -1.74 -8.48 13.74
C ALA A 36 -3.23 -8.78 13.92
N ALA A 37 -4.13 -7.91 13.44
CA ALA A 37 -5.56 -8.14 13.46
C ALA A 37 -5.96 -9.36 12.63
N PHE A 38 -5.31 -9.59 11.48
CA PHE A 38 -5.43 -10.81 10.68
C PHE A 38 -4.75 -12.05 11.30
N GLN A 39 -4.22 -11.95 12.53
CA GLN A 39 -3.61 -13.06 13.29
C GLN A 39 -2.38 -13.67 12.61
N PHE A 40 -1.58 -12.85 11.89
CA PHE A 40 -0.30 -13.32 11.38
C PHE A 40 0.66 -13.67 12.53
N PRO A 41 1.49 -14.71 12.41
CA PRO A 41 2.48 -15.03 13.43
C PRO A 41 3.42 -13.84 13.68
N LEU A 42 3.66 -13.51 14.96
CA LEU A 42 4.51 -12.39 15.37
C LEU A 42 5.89 -12.40 14.71
N LYS A 43 6.45 -13.60 14.47
CA LYS A 43 7.73 -13.78 13.76
C LYS A 43 7.69 -13.19 12.35
N VAL A 44 6.61 -13.43 11.61
CA VAL A 44 6.41 -12.93 10.23
C VAL A 44 6.22 -11.41 10.25
N ILE A 45 5.39 -10.91 11.18
CA ILE A 45 5.18 -9.46 11.36
C ILE A 45 6.51 -8.77 11.64
N ASN A 46 7.37 -9.35 12.49
CA ASN A 46 8.67 -8.78 12.79
C ASN A 46 9.62 -8.78 11.59
N TRP A 47 9.62 -9.83 10.76
CA TRP A 47 10.36 -9.84 9.50
C TRP A 47 9.89 -8.75 8.54
N ILE A 48 8.58 -8.61 8.38
CA ILE A 48 8.00 -7.54 7.55
C ILE A 48 8.40 -6.16 8.09
N ARG A 49 8.29 -5.94 9.40
CA ARG A 49 8.74 -4.70 10.05
C ARG A 49 10.19 -4.37 9.70
N VAL A 50 11.11 -5.33 9.84
CA VAL A 50 12.52 -5.14 9.49
C VAL A 50 12.68 -4.80 8.00
N CYS A 51 11.98 -5.50 7.10
CA CYS A 51 12.01 -5.21 5.67
C CYS A 51 11.49 -3.81 5.32
N LEU A 52 10.56 -3.27 6.09
CA LEU A 52 10.02 -1.92 5.91
C LEU A 52 10.97 -0.84 6.46
N THR A 53 11.53 -1.04 7.65
CA THR A 53 12.24 0.04 8.37
C THR A 53 13.74 0.13 8.06
N THR A 54 14.34 -0.94 7.54
CA THR A 54 15.80 -0.98 7.27
C THR A 54 16.25 -0.38 5.93
N PRO A 55 15.46 -0.38 4.84
CA PRO A 55 15.88 0.23 3.58
C PRO A 55 16.22 1.72 3.73
N LYS A 56 17.34 2.10 3.11
CA LYS A 56 17.75 3.49 2.93
C LYS A 56 17.59 3.89 1.47
N PHE A 57 17.26 5.15 1.27
CA PHE A 57 17.04 5.76 -0.03
C PHE A 57 18.13 6.81 -0.26
N SER A 58 18.53 6.97 -1.51
CA SER A 58 19.43 8.02 -1.98
C SER A 58 18.78 8.73 -3.16
N ILE A 59 19.18 9.98 -3.40
CA ILE A 59 18.67 10.77 -4.52
C ILE A 59 19.68 10.66 -5.66
N SER A 60 19.26 10.25 -6.85
CA SER A 60 20.14 10.30 -8.03
C SER A 60 20.05 11.70 -8.66
N ILE A 61 21.18 12.40 -8.73
CA ILE A 61 21.32 13.71 -9.36
C ILE A 61 22.35 13.57 -10.48
N ASN A 62 21.94 13.73 -11.74
CA ASN A 62 22.79 13.57 -12.91
C ASN A 62 23.51 12.20 -12.99
N GLY A 63 22.90 11.14 -12.46
CA GLY A 63 23.47 9.80 -12.45
C GLY A 63 24.34 9.48 -11.23
N GLU A 64 24.65 10.46 -10.39
CA GLU A 64 25.36 10.24 -9.13
C GLU A 64 24.39 10.17 -7.94
N LEU A 65 24.64 9.24 -7.02
CA LEU A 65 23.84 9.12 -5.80
C LEU A 65 24.30 10.14 -4.75
N ALA A 66 23.37 10.98 -4.31
CA ALA A 66 23.58 12.01 -3.31
C ALA A 66 22.85 11.64 -2.01
N GLY A 67 23.65 11.46 -0.94
CA GLY A 67 23.17 11.24 0.42
C GLY A 67 22.40 9.93 0.64
N PHE A 68 22.10 9.66 1.92
CA PHE A 68 21.23 8.55 2.31
C PHE A 68 20.26 9.00 3.38
N PHE A 69 19.00 8.61 3.26
CA PHE A 69 17.96 8.84 4.25
C PHE A 69 17.13 7.58 4.45
N SER A 70 16.58 7.42 5.65
CA SER A 70 15.72 6.27 5.96
C SER A 70 14.29 6.56 5.54
N GLY A 71 13.57 5.55 5.07
CA GLY A 71 12.12 5.65 4.89
C GLY A 71 11.42 5.86 6.23
N LYS A 72 10.25 6.50 6.18
CA LYS A 72 9.36 6.64 7.35
C LYS A 72 7.99 6.00 7.13
N ARG A 73 7.63 5.78 5.87
CA ARG A 73 6.36 5.21 5.43
C ARG A 73 6.51 4.69 4.00
N GLY A 74 5.49 4.00 3.54
CA GLY A 74 5.35 3.55 2.17
C GLY A 74 5.95 2.17 1.90
N LEU A 75 5.56 1.59 0.78
CA LEU A 75 6.02 0.29 0.31
C LEU A 75 6.92 0.47 -0.91
N ARG A 76 7.95 -0.36 -1.04
CA ARG A 76 8.88 -0.27 -2.15
C ARG A 76 8.22 -0.75 -3.44
N GLN A 77 8.06 0.13 -4.42
CA GLN A 77 7.61 -0.26 -5.74
C GLN A 77 8.64 -1.17 -6.42
N GLY A 78 8.16 -2.23 -7.07
CA GLY A 78 9.00 -3.26 -7.67
C GLY A 78 9.45 -4.38 -6.70
N ASP A 79 9.12 -4.30 -5.42
CA ASP A 79 9.25 -5.44 -4.51
C ASP A 79 8.03 -6.37 -4.66
N SER A 80 8.31 -7.66 -4.81
CA SER A 80 7.31 -8.74 -4.89
C SER A 80 6.34 -8.80 -3.71
N MET A 81 6.74 -8.36 -2.51
CA MET A 81 5.86 -8.38 -1.33
C MET A 81 4.91 -7.18 -1.27
N SER A 82 5.31 -6.04 -1.83
CA SER A 82 4.58 -4.77 -1.72
C SER A 82 3.12 -4.85 -2.19
N PRO A 83 2.78 -5.51 -3.31
CA PRO A 83 1.38 -5.65 -3.72
C PRO A 83 0.51 -6.37 -2.68
N TYR A 84 1.03 -7.41 -2.04
CA TYR A 84 0.29 -8.18 -1.04
C TYR A 84 0.10 -7.38 0.25
N LEU A 85 1.16 -6.71 0.72
CA LEU A 85 1.08 -5.82 1.87
C LEU A 85 0.09 -4.68 1.65
N PHE A 86 0.01 -4.15 0.43
CA PHE A 86 -0.97 -3.13 0.07
C PHE A 86 -2.42 -3.65 0.12
N VAL A 87 -2.66 -4.90 -0.31
CA VAL A 87 -3.98 -5.54 -0.16
C VAL A 87 -4.38 -5.67 1.31
N PHE A 88 -3.46 -6.09 2.19
CA PHE A 88 -3.76 -6.14 3.63
C PHE A 88 -4.05 -4.75 4.19
N PHE A 89 -3.18 -3.77 3.93
CA PHE A 89 -3.39 -2.37 4.32
C PHE A 89 -4.79 -1.88 3.93
N THR A 90 -5.17 -2.02 2.66
CA THR A 90 -6.46 -1.54 2.17
C THR A 90 -7.65 -2.31 2.75
N SER A 91 -7.53 -3.63 2.95
CA SER A 91 -8.65 -4.47 3.38
C SER A 91 -9.29 -4.02 4.70
N LEU A 92 -8.48 -3.60 5.67
CA LEU A 92 -8.97 -3.15 6.98
C LEU A 92 -9.32 -1.64 6.98
N SER A 93 -8.68 -0.83 6.13
CA SER A 93 -9.06 0.57 5.93
C SER A 93 -10.48 0.72 5.38
N PHE A 94 -10.91 -0.17 4.48
CA PHE A 94 -12.28 -0.15 3.95
C PHE A 94 -13.31 -0.69 4.95
N LEU A 95 -12.93 -1.62 5.84
CA LEU A 95 -13.83 -2.16 6.87
C LEU A 95 -14.10 -1.19 8.02
N ASN A 96 -13.16 -0.31 8.37
CA ASN A 96 -13.34 0.69 9.43
C ASN A 96 -14.08 1.96 8.98
N HIS A 97 -14.33 2.13 7.69
CA HIS A 97 -14.98 3.31 7.09
C HIS A 97 -16.32 2.99 6.39
N ILE A 98 -16.86 1.79 6.61
CA ILE A 98 -18.25 1.40 6.31
C ILE A 98 -18.94 1.14 7.65
#